data_AF-A0A3N5DRU9-F1
#
_entry.id   AF-A0A3N5DRU9-F1
#
_cell.length_a   1.000
_cell.length_b   1.000
_cell.length_c   1.000
_cell.angle_alpha   90.00
_cell.angle_beta   90.00
_cell.angle_gamma   90.00
#
_symmetry.space_group_name_H-M   'P 1'
#
loop_
_entity.id
_entity.type
_entity.pdbx_description
1 polymer ?
#
loop_
_entity_poly.entity_id
_entity_poly.type
_entity_poly.pdbx_seq_one_letter_code
_entity_poly.pdbx_strand_id
1 'polypeptide(L)' 'MITISGGVISKESGTSVSYKLKCEKCGQINDSESTVTMTKGVTEISTKKCSFCGNVQMIKMKYSMN' A
#
# COMPACT_ATOMS: atom_id res chain seq x y z
N MET A 1 -6.16 7.87 -10.68
CA MET A 1 -5.21 8.08 -9.58
C MET A 1 -5.26 6.88 -8.65
N ILE A 2 -4.10 6.35 -8.27
CA ILE A 2 -3.99 5.28 -7.28
C ILE A 2 -3.87 5.89 -5.88
N THR A 3 -4.60 5.34 -4.93
CA THR A 3 -4.54 5.70 -3.50
C THR A 3 -4.20 4.49 -2.67
N ILE A 4 -3.43 4.68 -1.59
CA ILE A 4 -3.08 3.63 -0.63
C ILE A 4 -3.30 4.11 0.81
N SER A 5 -3.85 3.24 1.64
CA SER A 5 -3.86 3.35 3.11
C SER A 5 -2.95 2.28 3.72
N GLY A 6 -2.26 2.60 4.82
CA GLY A 6 -1.27 1.72 5.43
C GLY A 6 0.06 1.59 4.67
N GLY A 7 0.31 2.46 3.69
CA GLY A 7 1.54 2.48 2.91
C GLY A 7 1.81 3.83 2.28
N VAL A 8 2.97 3.96 1.64
CA VAL A 8 3.39 5.16 0.91
C VAL A 8 3.79 4.73 -0.50
N ILE A 9 3.21 5.38 -1.52
CA ILE A 9 3.57 5.14 -2.91
C ILE A 9 4.97 5.69 -3.15
N SER A 10 5.88 4.85 -3.64
CA SER A 10 7.23 5.25 -4.04
C SER A 10 7.31 5.54 -5.55
N LYS A 11 6.54 4.81 -6.36
CA LYS A 11 6.49 4.97 -7.82
C LYS A 11 5.14 4.58 -8.37
N GLU A 12 4.61 5.35 -9.32
CA GLU A 12 3.39 5.03 -10.06
C GLU A 12 3.69 5.07 -11.57
N SER A 13 3.27 4.04 -12.30
CA SER A 13 3.38 3.96 -13.76
C SER A 13 2.13 3.28 -14.34
N GLY A 14 1.17 4.11 -14.77
CA GLY A 14 -0.07 3.65 -15.39
C GLY A 14 -0.99 2.89 -14.42
N THR A 15 -0.91 1.56 -14.45
CA THR A 15 -1.64 0.64 -13.54
C THR A 15 -0.74 -0.01 -12.51
N SER A 16 0.58 0.06 -12.69
CA SER A 16 1.55 -0.50 -11.75
C SER A 16 1.97 0.55 -10.73
N VAL A 17 1.95 0.15 -9.46
CA VAL A 17 2.34 0.99 -8.33
C VAL A 17 3.31 0.24 -7.43
N SER A 18 4.41 0.89 -7.10
CA SER A 18 5.36 0.44 -6.09
C SER A 18 5.10 1.23 -4.81
N TYR A 19 5.05 0.53 -3.68
CA TYR A 19 4.78 1.12 -2.39
C TYR A 19 5.61 0.48 -1.29
N LYS A 20 5.85 1.25 -0.22
CA LYS A 20 6.42 0.78 1.04
C LYS A 20 5.33 0.72 2.10
N LEU A 21 5.33 -0.34 2.90
CA LEU A 21 4.38 -0.46 4.02
C LEU A 21 4.72 0.56 5.09
N LYS A 22 3.74 1.33 5.55
CA LYS A 22 3.88 2.26 6.66
C LYS A 22 2.97 1.79 7.79
N CYS A 23 3.57 1.49 8.94
CA CYS A 23 2.79 1.09 10.08
C CYS A 23 2.00 2.28 10.64
N GLU A 24 0.68 2.15 10.74
CA GLU A 24 -0.17 3.23 11.27
C GLU A 24 -0.02 3.37 12.79
N LYS A 25 0.38 2.29 13.49
CA LYS A 25 0.57 2.31 14.94
C LYS A 25 1.89 2.92 15.37
N CYS A 26 3.02 2.49 14.79
CA CYS A 26 4.35 2.94 15.21
C CYS A 26 5.02 3.91 14.21
N GLY A 27 4.38 4.22 13.08
CA GLY A 27 4.89 5.14 12.08
C GLY A 27 6.03 4.60 11.21
N GLN A 28 6.61 3.44 11.55
CA GLN A 28 7.75 2.85 10.84
C GLN A 28 7.39 2.49 9.40
N ILE A 29 8.29 2.84 8.48
CA ILE A 29 8.19 2.47 7.06
C ILE A 29 9.11 1.28 6.84
N ASN A 30 8.58 0.21 6.25
CA ASN A 30 9.37 -0.94 5.88
C ASN A 30 10.27 -0.58 4.69
N ASP A 31 11.54 -0.99 4.74
CA ASP A 31 12.47 -0.75 3.62
C ASP A 31 12.12 -1.58 2.38
N SER A 32 11.44 -2.71 2.59
CA SER A 32 10.94 -3.56 1.51
C SER A 32 9.89 -2.85 0.67
N GLU A 33 10.17 -2.73 -0.62
CA GLU A 33 9.23 -2.25 -1.62
C GLU A 33 8.37 -3.41 -2.15
N SER A 34 7.08 -3.15 -2.35
CA SER A 34 6.13 -4.06 -2.98
C SER A 34 5.56 -3.41 -4.22
N THR A 35 5.52 -4.14 -5.32
CA THR A 35 4.93 -3.68 -6.58
C THR A 35 3.68 -4.48 -6.88
N VAL A 36 2.62 -3.77 -7.27
CA VAL A 36 1.31 -4.33 -7.59
C VAL A 36 0.79 -3.66 -8.86
N THR A 37 0.19 -4.45 -9.73
CA THR A 37 -0.52 -3.95 -10.92
C THR A 37 -2.01 -3.94 -10.61
N MET A 38 -2.57 -2.75 -10.47
CA MET A 38 -3.96 -2.54 -10.13
C MET A 38 -4.85 -2.56 -11.37
N THR A 39 -5.97 -3.26 -11.26
CA THR A 39 -7.06 -3.14 -12.24
C THR A 39 -7.87 -1.88 -11.95
N LYS A 40 -8.18 -1.10 -12.98
CA LYS A 40 -8.94 0.15 -12.83
C LYS A 40 -10.34 -0.13 -12.22
N GLY A 41 -10.76 0.69 -11.25
CA GLY A 41 -12.04 0.52 -10.56
C GLY A 41 -12.05 -0.57 -9.48
N VAL A 42 -10.97 -1.33 -9.33
CA VAL A 42 -10.84 -2.36 -8.29
C VAL A 42 -10.22 -1.75 -7.03
N THR A 43 -10.72 -2.21 -5.88
CA THR A 43 -10.10 -1.97 -4.58
C THR A 43 -9.45 -3.26 -4.10
N GLU A 44 -8.14 -3.23 -3.90
CA GLU A 44 -7.40 -4.33 -3.29
C GLU A 44 -7.29 -4.10 -1.79
N ILE A 45 -7.59 -5.14 -1.01
CA ILE A 45 -7.49 -5.12 0.44
C ILE A 45 -6.62 -6.29 0.86
N SER A 46 -5.59 -6.01 1.65
CA SER A 46 -4.74 -7.04 2.24
C SER A 46 -4.45 -6.71 3.70
N THR A 47 -4.08 -7.73 4.47
CA THR A 47 -3.70 -7.55 5.88
C THR A 47 -2.20 -7.79 6.01
N LYS A 48 -1.50 -6.89 6.70
CA LYS A 48 -0.06 -6.98 6.93
C LYS A 48 0.27 -6.77 8.40
N LYS A 49 1.17 -7.63 8.91
CA LYS A 49 1.77 -7.48 10.23
C LYS A 49 3.02 -6.61 10.11
N CYS A 50 3.12 -5.59 10.95
CA CYS A 50 4.31 -4.77 11.08
C CYS A 50 5.44 -5.57 11.70
N SER A 51 6.58 -5.66 11.02
CA SER A 51 7.76 -6.36 11.52
C SER A 51 8.40 -5.69 12.74
N PHE A 52 8.15 -4.40 12.98
CA PHE A 52 8.75 -3.64 14.07
C PHE A 52 7.98 -3.73 15.39
N CYS A 53 6.65 -3.53 15.36
CA CYS A 53 5.82 -3.49 16.57
C CYS A 53 4.77 -4.62 16.65
N GLY A 54 4.74 -5.50 15.66
CA GLY A 54 3.79 -6.63 15.61
C GLY A 54 2.34 -6.25 15.31
N ASN A 55 2.03 -4.96 15.12
CA ASN A 55 0.69 -4.49 14.81
C ASN A 55 0.19 -5.10 13.49
N VAL A 56 -1.02 -5.64 13.50
CA VAL A 56 -1.69 -6.11 12.28
C VAL A 56 -2.60 -4.99 11.78
N GLN A 57 -2.45 -4.60 10.53
CA GLN A 57 -3.25 -3.54 9.91
C GLN A 57 -3.73 -3.94 8.52
N MET A 58 -4.80 -3.28 8.08
CA MET A 58 -5.29 -3.39 6.71
C MET A 58 -4.56 -2.42 5.80
N ILE A 59 -4.16 -2.91 4.63
CA ILE A 59 -3.68 -2.12 3.51
C ILE A 59 -4.80 -2.08 2.50
N LYS A 60 -5.22 -0.88 2.10
CA LYS A 60 -6.26 -0.68 1.09
C LYS A 60 -5.68 0.11 -0.06
N MET A 61 -5.81 -0.42 -1.27
CA MET A 61 -5.36 0.23 -2.48
C MET A 61 -6.53 0.38 -3.43
N LYS A 62 -6.69 1.55 -4.04
CA LYS A 62 -7.79 1.82 -4.98
C LYS A 62 -7.27 2.60 -6.17
N TYR A 63 -7.60 2.11 -7.36
CA TYR A 63 -7.45 2.88 -8.60
C TYR A 63 -8.78 3.55 -8.94
N SER A 64 -8.88 4.86 -8.68
CA SER A 64 -10.00 5.69 -9.13
C SER A 64 -9.78 6.19 -10.56
N MET A 65 -10.79 6.01 -11.42
CA MET A 65 -10.88 6.74 -12.69
C MET A 65 -11.40 8.14 -12.37
N ASN A 66 -10.63 9.17 -12.74
CA ASN A 66 -11.17 10.52 -12.91
C ASN A 66 -11.74 10.61 -14.32
#